data_AF-A0A076I015-F1
#
_entry.id   AF-A0A076I015-F1
#
_cell.length_a   1.000
_cell.length_b   1.000
_cell.length_c   1.000
_cell.angle_alpha   90.00
_cell.angle_beta   90.00
_cell.angle_gamma   90.00
#
_symmetry.space_group_name_H-M   'P 1'
#
loop_
_entity.id
_entity.type
_entity.pdbx_description
1 polymer ?
#
loop_
_entity_poly.entity_id
_entity_poly.type
_entity_poly.pdbx_seq_one_letter_code
_entity_poly.pdbx_strand_id
1 'polypeptide(L)'
;MKEDPTAIWLQTGYALFAATGPDGLKVEVLARKVGISKSSFYHHFADLEVFTRQLLRYHVGQARLLARREAACESLDPGLITVLLEHRTDLLFQRQLRVHRRHGPYAECLAEASGPAAEAFLALWARELPSHLTPHLLGGVFQLALENFYLQLTDATLTREWLSAYFRQLTQLVRTLSTGGAPALDGSG
;
A
#
# COMPACT_ATOMS: atom_id res chain seq x y z
N MET A 1 30.72 11.52 -2.88
CA MET A 1 29.59 11.90 -3.75
C MET A 1 28.63 12.68 -2.87
N LYS A 2 28.40 13.99 -3.12
CA LYS A 2 27.42 14.75 -2.33
C LYS A 2 26.03 14.22 -2.70
N GLU A 3 25.28 13.74 -1.73
CA GLU A 3 23.87 13.36 -1.94
C GLU A 3 23.09 14.56 -2.50
N ASP A 4 22.22 14.32 -3.47
CA ASP A 4 21.30 15.33 -3.98
C ASP A 4 20.37 15.79 -2.84
N PRO A 5 20.44 17.07 -2.41
CA PRO A 5 19.60 17.58 -1.35
C PRO A 5 18.10 17.33 -1.61
N THR A 6 17.68 17.33 -2.87
CA THR A 6 16.30 17.08 -3.28
C THR A 6 15.85 15.66 -2.90
N ALA A 7 16.74 14.67 -3.05
CA ALA A 7 16.46 13.28 -2.76
C ALA A 7 16.24 13.03 -1.25
N ILE A 8 17.06 13.65 -0.39
CA ILE A 8 16.90 13.48 1.07
C ILE A 8 15.60 14.10 1.58
N TRP A 9 15.17 15.24 1.01
CA TRP A 9 13.86 15.82 1.29
C TRP A 9 12.73 14.89 0.88
N LEU A 10 12.77 14.37 -0.37
CA LEU A 10 11.75 13.45 -0.89
C LEU A 10 11.65 12.18 -0.05
N GLN A 11 12.77 11.51 0.24
CA GLN A 11 12.77 10.30 1.07
C GLN A 11 12.23 10.56 2.48
N THR A 12 12.60 11.68 3.08
CA THR A 12 12.12 12.06 4.42
C THR A 12 10.63 12.37 4.43
N GLY A 13 10.14 13.12 3.44
CA GLY A 13 8.72 13.41 3.30
C GLY A 13 7.90 12.17 2.97
N TYR A 14 8.44 11.27 2.16
CA TYR A 14 7.79 10.00 1.83
C TYR A 14 7.60 9.13 3.07
N ALA A 15 8.63 8.99 3.91
CA ALA A 15 8.53 8.28 5.18
C ALA A 15 7.58 8.96 6.18
N LEU A 16 7.57 10.30 6.25
CA LEU A 16 6.65 11.05 7.11
C LEU A 16 5.19 10.88 6.68
N PHE A 17 4.93 10.98 5.38
CA PHE A 17 3.60 10.76 4.82
C PHE A 17 3.15 9.33 5.08
N ALA A 18 3.99 8.31 4.87
CA ALA A 18 3.66 6.92 5.18
C ALA A 18 3.26 6.73 6.66
N ALA A 19 4.00 7.35 7.58
CA ALA A 19 3.76 7.22 9.02
C ALA A 19 2.51 7.98 9.49
N THR A 20 2.29 9.20 9.01
CA THR A 20 1.36 10.16 9.64
C THR A 20 0.42 10.85 8.66
N GLY A 21 0.48 10.49 7.38
CA GLY A 21 -0.32 11.11 6.34
C GLY A 21 0.06 12.59 6.10
N PRO A 22 -0.88 13.39 5.59
CA PRO A 22 -0.68 14.81 5.29
C PRO A 22 -0.25 15.63 6.52
N ASP A 23 -0.69 15.25 7.72
CA ASP A 23 -0.40 15.97 8.96
C ASP A 23 1.10 15.98 9.30
N GLY A 24 1.85 15.00 8.80
CA GLY A 24 3.31 14.92 8.92
C GLY A 24 4.08 15.81 7.96
N LEU A 25 3.45 16.30 6.90
CA LEU A 25 4.09 17.13 5.89
C LEU A 25 4.08 18.60 6.30
N LYS A 26 5.01 18.96 7.17
CA LYS A 26 5.26 20.36 7.57
C LYS A 26 6.71 20.71 7.32
N VAL A 27 6.97 21.88 6.72
CA VAL A 27 8.33 22.31 6.34
C VAL A 27 9.25 22.35 7.57
N GLU A 28 8.76 22.79 8.73
CA GLU A 28 9.48 22.76 10.01
C GLU A 28 9.90 21.35 10.44
N VAL A 29 8.99 20.39 10.29
CA VAL A 29 9.23 18.98 10.68
C VAL A 29 10.24 18.35 9.73
N LEU A 30 10.06 18.56 8.43
CA LEU A 30 10.99 18.10 7.40
C LEU A 30 12.39 18.66 7.65
N ALA A 31 12.51 19.98 7.83
CA ALA A 31 13.78 20.69 8.03
C ALA A 31 14.54 20.17 9.25
N ARG A 32 13.82 19.97 10.37
CA ARG A 32 14.39 19.39 11.59
C ARG A 32 14.89 17.97 11.36
N LYS A 33 14.14 17.16 10.59
CA LYS A 33 14.45 15.74 10.38
C LYS A 33 15.61 15.51 9.41
N VAL A 34 15.75 16.37 8.39
CA VAL A 34 16.91 16.33 7.48
C VAL A 34 18.14 17.08 8.00
N GLY A 35 17.97 17.96 9.00
CA GLY A 35 19.05 18.80 9.54
C GLY A 35 19.44 19.98 8.63
N ILE A 36 18.53 20.43 7.77
CA ILE A 36 18.75 21.50 6.78
C ILE A 36 17.76 22.64 7.04
N SER A 37 18.14 23.89 6.75
CA SER A 37 17.30 25.06 6.99
C SER A 37 16.02 25.06 6.13
N LYS A 38 14.96 25.71 6.65
CA LYS A 38 13.71 25.92 5.92
C LYS A 38 13.92 26.69 4.62
N SER A 39 14.84 27.66 4.59
CA SER A 39 15.14 28.43 3.38
C SER A 39 15.64 27.52 2.26
N SER A 40 16.48 26.52 2.56
CA SER A 40 16.92 25.53 1.57
C SER A 40 15.75 24.73 0.98
N PHE A 41 14.77 24.33 1.79
CA PHE A 41 13.56 23.67 1.28
C PHE A 41 12.87 24.51 0.20
N TYR A 42 12.64 25.80 0.47
CA TYR A 42 11.97 26.70 -0.48
C TYR A 42 12.81 26.95 -1.74
N HIS A 43 14.14 26.88 -1.67
CA HIS A 43 14.99 26.92 -2.86
C HIS A 43 14.81 25.68 -3.76
N HIS A 44 14.50 24.51 -3.18
CA HIS A 44 14.32 23.27 -3.95
C HIS A 44 12.89 23.07 -4.47
N PHE A 45 11.88 23.43 -3.68
CA PHE A 45 10.48 23.08 -3.98
C PHE A 45 9.54 24.27 -4.15
N ALA A 46 9.97 25.50 -3.87
CA ALA A 46 9.14 26.72 -3.84
C ALA A 46 8.04 26.74 -2.76
N ASP A 47 7.30 25.66 -2.56
CA ASP A 47 6.29 25.50 -1.53
C ASP A 47 6.02 24.02 -1.20
N LEU A 48 5.13 23.79 -0.23
CA LEU A 48 4.74 22.45 0.23
C LEU A 48 3.85 21.70 -0.78
N GLU A 49 3.08 22.41 -1.59
CA GLU A 49 2.18 21.81 -2.59
C GLU A 49 2.99 21.17 -3.73
N VAL A 50 3.98 21.89 -4.25
CA VAL A 50 4.93 21.40 -5.25
C VAL A 50 5.68 20.18 -4.71
N PHE A 51 6.16 20.24 -3.46
CA PHE A 51 6.82 19.10 -2.81
C PHE A 51 5.88 17.89 -2.70
N THR A 52 4.64 18.11 -2.25
CA THR A 52 3.63 17.05 -2.13
C THR A 52 3.34 16.40 -3.48
N ARG A 53 3.20 17.20 -4.55
CA ARG A 53 3.01 16.67 -5.90
C ARG A 53 4.19 15.82 -6.37
N GLN A 54 5.43 16.19 -6.00
CA GLN A 54 6.60 15.35 -6.29
C GLN A 54 6.59 14.04 -5.48
N LEU A 55 6.15 14.06 -4.22
CA LEU A 55 5.97 12.83 -3.42
C LEU A 55 4.94 11.89 -4.04
N LEU A 56 3.80 12.41 -4.50
CA LEU A 56 2.76 11.59 -5.15
C LEU A 56 3.29 10.95 -6.44
N ARG A 57 4.03 11.69 -7.27
CA ARG A 57 4.69 11.14 -8.46
C ARG A 57 5.73 10.08 -8.12
N TYR A 58 6.52 10.31 -7.07
CA TYR A 58 7.48 9.33 -6.58
C TYR A 58 6.77 8.05 -6.14
N HIS A 59 5.65 8.16 -5.42
CA HIS A 59 4.84 7.02 -5.00
C HIS A 59 4.34 6.18 -6.17
N VAL A 60 3.81 6.81 -7.23
CA VAL A 60 3.39 6.10 -8.45
C VAL A 60 4.56 5.29 -9.04
N GLY A 61 5.78 5.86 -9.03
CA GLY A 61 6.98 5.14 -9.45
C GLY A 61 7.28 3.91 -8.58
N GLN A 62 7.17 4.05 -7.26
CA GLN A 62 7.34 2.93 -6.31
C GLN A 62 6.25 1.86 -6.48
N ALA A 63 4.99 2.25 -6.65
CA ALA A 63 3.88 1.33 -6.89
C ALA A 63 4.09 0.49 -8.17
N ARG A 64 4.60 1.11 -9.25
CA ARG A 64 4.98 0.39 -10.47
C ARG A 64 6.15 -0.58 -10.25
N LEU A 65 7.11 -0.21 -9.40
CA LEU A 65 8.21 -1.11 -9.04
C LEU A 65 7.69 -2.30 -8.23
N LEU A 66 6.88 -2.04 -7.20
CA LEU A 66 6.23 -3.06 -6.39
C LEU A 66 5.44 -4.03 -7.28
N ALA A 67 4.54 -3.55 -8.13
CA ALA A 67 3.72 -4.38 -9.02
C ALA A 67 4.56 -5.30 -9.93
N ARG A 68 5.71 -4.83 -10.45
CA ARG A 68 6.62 -5.69 -11.23
C ARG A 68 7.22 -6.82 -10.39
N ARG A 69 7.55 -6.55 -9.13
CA ARG A 69 8.09 -7.56 -8.21
C ARG A 69 7.01 -8.54 -7.76
N GLU A 70 5.79 -8.06 -7.51
CA GLU A 70 4.63 -8.90 -7.22
C GLU A 70 4.32 -9.86 -8.38
N ALA A 71 4.32 -9.35 -9.62
CA ALA A 71 4.07 -10.16 -10.81
C ALA A 71 5.14 -11.25 -11.05
N ALA A 72 6.36 -11.05 -10.53
CA ALA A 72 7.44 -12.03 -10.59
C ALA A 72 7.39 -13.07 -9.45
N CYS A 73 6.46 -12.94 -8.50
CA CYS A 73 6.35 -13.90 -7.41
C CYS A 73 5.71 -15.22 -7.88
N GLU A 74 6.25 -16.33 -7.39
CA GLU A 74 5.73 -17.67 -7.67
C GLU A 74 4.72 -18.14 -6.61
N SER A 75 4.78 -17.59 -5.39
CA SER A 75 3.88 -17.92 -4.29
C SER A 75 3.51 -16.69 -3.44
N LEU A 76 2.37 -16.76 -2.75
CA LEU A 76 2.00 -15.75 -1.75
C LEU A 76 2.99 -15.73 -0.57
N ASP A 77 3.30 -16.91 -0.05
CA ASP A 77 4.25 -17.13 1.04
C ASP A 77 5.33 -18.14 0.57
N PRO A 78 6.63 -17.82 0.65
CA PRO A 78 7.22 -16.58 1.16
C PRO A 78 7.36 -15.45 0.13
N GLY A 79 7.08 -15.70 -1.15
CA GLY A 79 7.44 -14.82 -2.27
C GLY A 79 6.88 -13.39 -2.13
N LEU A 80 5.57 -13.25 -2.29
CA LEU A 80 4.89 -11.96 -2.19
C LEU A 80 5.11 -11.31 -0.82
N ILE A 81 5.02 -12.07 0.28
CA ILE A 81 5.24 -11.53 1.63
C ILE A 81 6.62 -10.85 1.76
N THR A 82 7.66 -11.45 1.19
CA THR A 82 9.02 -10.86 1.24
C THR A 82 9.06 -9.55 0.47
N VAL A 83 8.46 -9.50 -0.72
CA VAL A 83 8.35 -8.27 -1.51
C VAL A 83 7.58 -7.18 -0.76
N LEU A 84 6.44 -7.50 -0.15
CA LEU A 84 5.62 -6.54 0.60
C LEU A 84 6.37 -5.94 1.80
N LEU A 85 7.15 -6.75 2.51
CA LEU A 85 7.95 -6.28 3.65
C LEU A 85 9.10 -5.36 3.21
N GLU A 86 9.74 -5.64 2.08
CA GLU A 86 10.76 -4.76 1.50
C GLU A 86 10.18 -3.42 1.04
N HIS A 87 8.91 -3.40 0.63
CA HIS A 87 8.16 -2.23 0.18
C HIS A 87 7.25 -1.62 1.28
N ARG A 88 7.60 -1.83 2.55
CA ARG A 88 6.79 -1.41 3.71
C ARG A 88 6.35 0.05 3.66
N THR A 89 7.28 0.96 3.37
CA THR A 89 6.98 2.40 3.32
C THR A 89 5.97 2.71 2.22
N ASP A 90 6.02 2.01 1.09
CA ASP A 90 5.09 2.19 -0.02
C ASP A 90 3.68 1.76 0.37
N LEU A 91 3.54 0.62 1.07
CA LEU A 91 2.25 0.13 1.53
C LEU A 91 1.62 1.08 2.56
N LEU A 92 2.43 1.61 3.48
CA LEU A 92 1.97 2.59 4.46
C LEU A 92 1.64 3.94 3.82
N PHE A 93 2.37 4.36 2.77
CA PHE A 93 2.01 5.53 1.98
C PHE A 93 0.67 5.34 1.27
N GLN A 94 0.49 4.20 0.60
CA GLN A 94 -0.74 3.84 -0.10
C GLN A 94 -1.95 3.81 0.85
N ARG A 95 -1.76 3.29 2.08
CA ARG A 95 -2.77 3.37 3.14
C ARG A 95 -3.21 4.81 3.41
N GLN A 96 -2.26 5.74 3.52
CA GLN A 96 -2.58 7.13 3.84
C GLN A 96 -3.32 7.82 2.68
N LEU A 97 -2.99 7.49 1.43
CA LEU A 97 -3.80 7.91 0.29
C LEU A 97 -5.26 7.42 0.41
N ARG A 98 -5.47 6.16 0.84
CA ARG A 98 -6.82 5.59 1.05
C ARG A 98 -7.59 6.30 2.17
N VAL A 99 -6.93 6.61 3.29
CA VAL A 99 -7.53 7.34 4.41
C VAL A 99 -7.93 8.76 3.99
N HIS A 100 -7.06 9.44 3.23
CA HIS A 100 -7.25 10.84 2.83
C HIS A 100 -7.82 11.02 1.41
N ARG A 101 -8.43 9.97 0.84
CA ARG A 101 -8.96 9.95 -0.55
C ARG A 101 -10.03 11.00 -0.88
N ARG A 102 -10.54 11.73 0.11
CA ARG A 102 -11.45 12.86 -0.14
C ARG A 102 -10.71 14.08 -0.73
N HIS A 103 -9.38 14.11 -0.63
CA HIS A 103 -8.55 15.13 -1.26
C HIS A 103 -8.21 14.71 -2.71
N GLY A 104 -8.55 15.56 -3.68
CA GLY A 104 -8.47 15.25 -5.12
C GLY A 104 -7.11 14.66 -5.56
N PRO A 105 -5.99 15.35 -5.33
CA PRO A 105 -4.66 14.83 -5.68
C PRO A 105 -4.32 13.46 -5.05
N TYR A 106 -4.87 13.14 -3.87
CA TYR A 106 -4.63 11.84 -3.23
C TYR A 106 -5.49 10.74 -3.82
N ALA A 107 -6.75 11.04 -4.17
CA ALA A 107 -7.60 10.11 -4.92
C ALA A 107 -7.01 9.78 -6.30
N GLU A 108 -6.51 10.79 -7.00
CA GLU A 108 -5.87 10.61 -8.32
C GLU A 108 -4.62 9.73 -8.20
N CYS A 109 -3.74 10.03 -7.25
CA CYS A 109 -2.55 9.22 -7.00
C CYS A 109 -2.91 7.79 -6.59
N LEU A 110 -3.92 7.60 -5.73
CA LEU A 110 -4.41 6.30 -5.31
C LEU A 110 -4.92 5.48 -6.51
N ALA A 111 -5.73 6.09 -7.37
CA ALA A 111 -6.27 5.44 -8.55
C ALA A 111 -5.16 5.01 -9.51
N GLU A 112 -4.16 5.86 -9.74
CA GLU A 112 -3.02 5.55 -10.61
C GLU A 112 -2.11 4.45 -10.01
N ALA A 113 -1.87 4.48 -8.70
CA ALA A 113 -0.97 3.56 -8.02
C ALA A 113 -1.59 2.16 -7.77
N SER A 114 -2.91 2.04 -7.66
CA SER A 114 -3.56 0.80 -7.22
C SER A 114 -3.67 -0.29 -8.30
N GLY A 115 -3.85 0.08 -9.57
CA GLY A 115 -4.21 -0.86 -10.64
C GLY A 115 -3.18 -2.00 -10.84
N PRO A 116 -1.90 -1.69 -11.11
CA PRO A 116 -0.90 -2.70 -11.41
C PRO A 116 -0.67 -3.72 -10.29
N ALA A 117 -0.66 -3.27 -9.02
CA ALA A 117 -0.46 -4.16 -7.87
C ALA A 117 -1.68 -5.05 -7.63
N ALA A 118 -2.89 -4.50 -7.79
CA ALA A 118 -4.13 -5.25 -7.71
C ALA A 118 -4.19 -6.40 -8.72
N GLU A 119 -3.81 -6.13 -9.97
CA GLU A 119 -3.77 -7.14 -11.04
C GLU A 119 -2.74 -8.23 -10.75
N ALA A 120 -1.52 -7.86 -10.34
CA ALA A 120 -0.46 -8.80 -10.01
C ALA A 120 -0.84 -9.73 -8.84
N PHE A 121 -1.39 -9.15 -7.76
CA PHE A 121 -1.89 -9.94 -6.64
C PHE A 121 -3.00 -10.89 -7.07
N LEU A 122 -4.00 -10.40 -7.80
CA LEU A 122 -5.16 -11.20 -8.20
C LEU A 122 -4.73 -12.40 -9.06
N ALA A 123 -3.78 -12.20 -9.97
CA ALA A 123 -3.23 -13.26 -10.80
C ALA A 123 -2.51 -14.34 -9.98
N LEU A 124 -1.76 -13.94 -8.95
CA LEU A 124 -1.07 -14.86 -8.05
C LEU A 124 -2.07 -15.61 -7.15
N TRP A 125 -3.00 -14.88 -6.54
CA TRP A 125 -3.99 -15.43 -5.63
C TRP A 125 -4.97 -16.38 -6.33
N ALA A 126 -5.35 -16.10 -7.57
CA ALA A 126 -6.21 -16.99 -8.36
C ALA A 126 -5.63 -18.40 -8.53
N ARG A 127 -4.30 -18.58 -8.50
CA ARG A 127 -3.65 -19.89 -8.56
C ARG A 127 -3.89 -20.74 -7.30
N GLU A 128 -4.18 -20.09 -6.18
CA GLU A 128 -4.48 -20.73 -4.89
C GLU A 128 -5.97 -21.07 -4.73
N LEU A 129 -6.81 -20.69 -5.69
CA LEU A 129 -8.25 -20.80 -5.59
C LEU A 129 -8.82 -21.88 -6.52
N PRO A 130 -9.97 -22.48 -6.18
CA PRO A 130 -10.67 -23.39 -7.07
C PRO A 130 -11.06 -22.74 -8.39
N SER A 131 -10.94 -23.47 -9.49
CA SER A 131 -11.15 -22.97 -10.86
C SER A 131 -12.61 -22.64 -11.22
N HIS A 132 -13.59 -23.05 -10.40
CA HIS A 132 -15.01 -22.81 -10.65
C HIS A 132 -15.53 -21.45 -10.16
N LEU A 133 -14.67 -20.62 -9.56
CA LEU A 133 -15.05 -19.27 -9.12
C LEU A 133 -15.29 -18.36 -10.33
N THR A 134 -16.43 -17.65 -10.33
CA THR A 134 -16.70 -16.67 -11.38
C THR A 134 -15.78 -15.44 -11.23
N PRO A 135 -15.25 -14.89 -12.34
CA PRO A 135 -14.37 -13.72 -12.29
C PRO A 135 -14.98 -12.49 -11.58
N HIS A 136 -16.30 -12.31 -11.72
CA HIS A 136 -17.01 -11.19 -11.11
C HIS A 136 -17.04 -11.28 -9.57
N LEU A 137 -17.33 -12.46 -9.02
CA LEU A 137 -17.30 -12.70 -7.58
C LEU A 137 -15.90 -12.52 -7.02
N LEU A 138 -14.89 -13.08 -7.71
CA LEU A 138 -13.50 -12.98 -7.30
C LEU A 138 -13.03 -11.52 -7.26
N GLY A 139 -13.39 -10.72 -8.27
CA GLY A 139 -13.10 -9.29 -8.30
C GLY A 139 -13.76 -8.52 -7.15
N GLY A 140 -15.04 -8.80 -6.86
CA GLY A 140 -15.75 -8.15 -5.76
C GLY A 140 -15.17 -8.48 -4.38
N VAL A 141 -14.89 -9.76 -4.10
CA VAL A 141 -14.25 -10.18 -2.85
C VAL A 141 -12.85 -9.59 -2.73
N PHE A 142 -12.09 -9.57 -3.83
CA PHE A 142 -10.76 -8.99 -3.85
C PHE A 142 -10.77 -7.50 -3.48
N GLN A 143 -11.70 -6.71 -4.04
CA GLN A 143 -11.80 -5.29 -3.71
C GLN A 143 -12.10 -5.06 -2.22
N LEU A 144 -13.04 -5.81 -1.65
CA LEU A 144 -13.35 -5.73 -0.22
C LEU A 144 -12.17 -6.17 0.66
N ALA A 145 -11.48 -7.24 0.26
CA ALA A 145 -10.28 -7.70 0.94
C ALA A 145 -9.18 -6.63 0.89
N LEU A 146 -8.97 -5.99 -0.26
CA LEU A 146 -7.96 -4.94 -0.42
C LEU A 146 -8.25 -3.73 0.48
N GLU A 147 -9.52 -3.28 0.58
CA GLU A 147 -9.91 -2.23 1.52
C GLU A 147 -9.65 -2.65 2.97
N ASN A 148 -10.03 -3.87 3.35
CA ASN A 148 -9.81 -4.40 4.69
C ASN A 148 -8.31 -4.57 5.02
N PHE A 149 -7.49 -4.98 4.04
CA PHE A 149 -6.05 -5.10 4.17
C PHE A 149 -5.43 -3.76 4.57
N TYR A 150 -5.70 -2.70 3.80
CA TYR A 150 -5.15 -1.38 4.10
C TYR A 150 -5.77 -0.73 5.34
N LEU A 151 -7.00 -1.10 5.72
CA LEU A 151 -7.62 -0.65 6.97
C LEU A 151 -6.86 -1.20 8.19
N GLN A 152 -6.50 -2.48 8.17
CA GLN A 152 -5.77 -3.14 9.27
C GLN A 152 -4.26 -2.88 9.24
N LEU A 153 -3.74 -2.46 8.09
CA LEU A 153 -2.33 -2.19 7.92
C LEU A 153 -1.90 -1.03 8.80
N THR A 154 -0.83 -1.23 9.57
CA THR A 154 -0.12 -0.22 10.36
C THR A 154 1.34 -0.61 10.36
N ASP A 155 2.21 0.26 10.88
CA ASP A 155 3.59 -0.13 11.11
C ASP A 155 3.65 -1.36 12.05
N ALA A 156 2.91 -1.36 13.17
CA ALA A 156 2.93 -2.48 14.11
C ALA A 156 2.39 -3.82 13.53
N THR A 157 1.42 -3.78 12.61
CA THR A 157 0.78 -4.98 12.07
C THR A 157 1.45 -5.52 10.81
N LEU A 158 2.24 -4.73 10.08
CA LEU A 158 2.89 -5.18 8.85
C LEU A 158 4.08 -6.11 9.15
N THR A 159 3.82 -7.34 9.57
CA THR A 159 4.84 -8.37 9.85
C THR A 159 4.63 -9.59 8.96
N ARG A 160 5.65 -10.47 8.89
CA ARG A 160 5.55 -11.73 8.15
C ARG A 160 4.41 -12.59 8.69
N GLU A 161 4.29 -12.69 10.01
CA GLU A 161 3.29 -13.50 10.69
C GLU A 161 1.88 -13.00 10.39
N TRP A 162 1.67 -11.68 10.47
CA TRP A 162 0.38 -11.08 10.17
C TRP A 162 -0.01 -11.24 8.69
N LEU A 163 0.93 -10.99 7.75
CA LEU A 163 0.68 -11.18 6.32
C LEU A 163 0.34 -12.63 5.98
N SER A 164 1.09 -13.60 6.52
CA SER A 164 0.85 -15.03 6.31
C SER A 164 -0.52 -15.45 6.86
N ALA A 165 -0.87 -14.98 8.07
CA ALA A 165 -2.18 -15.22 8.65
C ALA A 165 -3.31 -14.60 7.82
N TYR A 166 -3.14 -13.36 7.37
CA TYR A 166 -4.11 -12.64 6.56
C TYR A 166 -4.40 -13.35 5.23
N PHE A 167 -3.35 -13.70 4.46
CA PHE A 167 -3.52 -14.37 3.17
C PHE A 167 -4.11 -15.78 3.32
N ARG A 168 -3.76 -16.50 4.38
CA ARG A 168 -4.35 -17.81 4.69
C ARG A 168 -5.84 -17.70 4.99
N GLN A 169 -6.22 -16.75 5.86
CA GLN A 169 -7.62 -16.50 6.21
C GLN A 169 -8.44 -16.08 4.99
N LEU A 170 -7.93 -15.15 4.19
CA LEU A 170 -8.58 -14.69 2.96
C LEU A 170 -8.80 -15.85 1.98
N THR A 171 -7.77 -16.66 1.75
CA THR A 171 -7.85 -17.83 0.87
C THR A 171 -8.84 -18.87 1.38
N GLN A 172 -8.83 -19.15 2.69
CA GLN A 172 -9.77 -20.08 3.32
C GLN A 172 -11.21 -19.58 3.22
N LEU A 173 -11.47 -18.30 3.49
CA LEU A 173 -12.79 -17.70 3.39
C LEU A 173 -13.38 -17.88 1.99
N VAL A 174 -12.60 -17.58 0.94
CA VAL A 174 -13.06 -17.75 -0.44
C VAL A 174 -13.28 -19.22 -0.80
N ARG A 175 -12.41 -20.12 -0.35
CA ARG A 175 -12.60 -21.57 -0.54
C ARG A 175 -13.90 -22.04 0.10
N THR A 176 -14.20 -21.64 1.34
CA THR A 176 -15.45 -22.02 2.04
C THR A 176 -16.70 -21.49 1.31
N LEU A 177 -16.68 -20.24 0.86
CA LEU A 177 -17.78 -19.66 0.09
C LEU A 177 -18.00 -20.40 -1.24
N SER A 178 -16.93 -20.92 -1.84
CA SER A 178 -16.98 -21.65 -3.12
C SER A 178 -17.52 -23.08 -3.02
N THR A 179 -17.53 -23.69 -1.84
CA THR A 179 -17.95 -25.09 -1.62
C THR A 179 -19.40 -25.23 -1.14
N GLY A 180 -20.16 -24.12 -1.05
CA GLY A 180 -21.58 -24.14 -0.67
C GLY A 180 -21.84 -24.38 0.82
N GLY A 181 -20.82 -24.32 1.67
CA GLY A 181 -21.01 -24.37 3.12
C GLY A 181 -21.51 -23.02 3.63
N ALA A 182 -22.83 -22.89 3.83
CA ALA A 182 -23.33 -21.88 4.76
C ALA A 182 -22.61 -22.09 6.10
N PRO A 183 -22.00 -21.06 6.72
CA PRO A 183 -21.65 -21.18 8.12
C PRO A 183 -22.96 -21.47 8.85
N ALA A 184 -22.98 -22.54 9.65
CA ALA A 184 -23.98 -22.64 10.70
C ALA A 184 -23.80 -21.36 11.53
N LEU A 185 -24.77 -20.45 11.39
CA LEU A 185 -24.92 -19.37 12.35
C LEU A 185 -25.51 -20.07 13.56
N ASP A 186 -24.63 -20.54 14.42
CA ASP A 186 -24.95 -21.07 15.74
C ASP A 186 -25.52 -19.91 16.56
N GLY A 187 -26.77 -19.56 16.25
CA GLY A 187 -27.62 -18.79 17.15
C GLY A 187 -27.90 -19.67 18.34
N SER A 188 -27.04 -19.62 19.34
CA SER A 188 -27.26 -20.23 20.64
C SER A 188 -26.70 -19.33 21.72
N GLY A 189 -27.62 -18.61 22.39
CA GLY A 189 -27.47 -18.12 23.76
C GLY A 189 -26.91 -16.72 23.93
#